data_AF-A0A387B632-F1
#
_entry.id   AF-A0A387B632-F1
#
_cell.length_a   1.000
_cell.length_b   1.000
_cell.length_c   1.000
_cell.angle_alpha   90.00
_cell.angle_beta   90.00
_cell.angle_gamma   90.00
#
_symmetry.space_group_name_H-M   'P 1'
#
loop_
_entity.id
_entity.type
_entity.pdbx_description
1 polymer ?
#
loop_
_entity_poly.entity_id
_entity_poly.type
_entity_poly.pdbx_seq_one_letter_code
_entity_poly.pdbx_strand_id
1 'polypeptide(L)'
;MTRVEIASAPDAGGGRSRRGHRHRSIAEKIGAMGLQRVGALMLLLATAAAILWANLGLGSYTSFWDTHLELGVGELHLEFTLHALVNDALMAIFFFTVGLEVRREFAIGELTSWSRAMVPVVAAVVGLVVPALLFVLIAAPSGQQQAWGVVISTDTAFLVGALALVGPRVPGRLRVFLLALAVVDDIGALSIIALVYTQDFTPLPLLIAVAGLVAIYFTRYLRMGRGPVYATLAIIVWLAFLASGVHPTLAGVAIALLVPVYRPNRRDVEHALELARTFRQSPNSEYARVAANSLRESISINERLQSAYAPYVALVILPLFALANAGVVLSGDILAAALTSALTWGVVIGLVVGKFLGVFGSAAIMKLLRVGEFGAGLTLDRIAGGAVLCGIGFTISLFIVDLAIDDPAAQNEARVGVLAASVIAFAIATAVFRISDAVHPDEETGQTLVRPVDPRRDHMFGTADARYEVVEYGDFQCPFCSKASGAIQQVREELGDELRYVWRHAPLVDQHPNALAGAEASEAAALQGRFWEFERGLFADQENQLPSDIVRLAAQLGLDVPRFERDLQSAEVAAHVRDDMLDAEAMGVDSVPTFFINGRRHVGPYDAGSLIRALREADPAPAPTSAPTPSPRS
;
A
#
# COMPACT_ATOMS: atom_id res chain seq x y z
N MET A 1 45.29 -10.79 73.24
CA MET A 1 43.89 -11.27 73.24
C MET A 1 43.01 -10.12 72.83
N THR A 2 42.73 -10.00 71.53
CA THR A 2 41.78 -9.02 71.00
C THR A 2 41.18 -9.60 69.72
N ARG A 3 39.86 -9.72 69.71
CA ARG A 3 39.01 -10.16 68.61
C ARG A 3 39.20 -9.26 67.37
N VAL A 4 39.18 -9.86 66.19
CA VAL A 4 38.85 -9.16 64.95
C VAL A 4 37.61 -9.85 64.37
N GLU A 5 36.52 -9.10 64.33
CA GLU A 5 35.23 -9.48 63.74
C GLU A 5 35.34 -9.51 62.21
N ILE A 6 34.72 -10.51 61.61
CA ILE A 6 34.53 -10.63 60.17
C ILE A 6 33.31 -9.78 59.80
N ALA A 7 33.54 -8.65 59.13
CA ALA A 7 32.49 -7.82 58.55
C ALA A 7 32.29 -8.21 57.07
N SER A 8 31.09 -8.69 56.78
CA SER A 8 30.51 -8.94 55.47
C SER A 8 30.40 -7.65 54.64
N ALA A 9 30.66 -7.76 53.34
CA ALA A 9 30.51 -6.69 52.37
C ALA A 9 29.04 -6.23 52.23
N PRO A 10 28.77 -4.93 52.06
CA PRO A 10 27.41 -4.40 51.93
C PRO A 10 26.85 -4.52 50.51
N ASP A 11 25.52 -4.67 50.48
CA ASP A 11 24.62 -4.65 49.33
C ASP A 11 24.93 -3.54 48.32
N ALA A 12 25.13 -3.93 47.05
CA ALA A 12 25.11 -3.02 45.91
C ALA A 12 23.66 -2.70 45.52
N GLY A 13 23.01 -1.84 46.30
CA GLY A 13 21.75 -1.21 45.96
C GLY A 13 21.91 -0.07 44.95
N GLY A 14 21.05 -0.04 43.93
CA GLY A 14 20.39 1.20 43.50
C GLY A 14 21.13 2.13 42.53
N GLY A 15 21.75 1.61 41.47
CA GLY A 15 22.18 2.42 40.32
C GLY A 15 21.01 2.76 39.38
N ARG A 16 20.10 3.68 39.77
CA ARG A 16 19.16 4.31 38.82
C ARG A 16 19.98 5.05 37.76
N SER A 17 20.11 4.46 36.58
CA SER A 17 20.65 5.14 35.41
C SER A 17 19.75 6.32 35.08
N ARG A 18 20.21 7.54 35.40
CA ARG A 18 19.68 8.77 34.82
C ARG A 18 19.99 8.73 33.32
N ARG A 19 19.13 8.09 32.54
CA ARG A 19 19.08 8.25 31.07
C ARG A 19 18.78 9.73 30.83
N GLY A 20 19.82 10.50 30.50
CA GLY A 20 19.66 11.84 29.96
C GLY A 20 18.74 11.78 28.74
N HIS A 21 17.65 12.53 28.78
CA HIS A 21 16.86 12.86 27.60
C HIS A 21 17.78 13.60 26.62
N ARG A 22 18.48 12.87 25.74
CA ARG A 22 19.03 13.49 24.53
C ARG A 22 17.82 13.98 23.73
N HIS A 23 17.66 15.29 23.64
CA HIS A 23 16.74 15.88 22.69
C HIS A 23 17.14 15.38 21.30
N ARG A 24 16.40 14.41 20.76
CA ARG A 24 16.57 13.93 19.39
C ARG A 24 16.57 15.14 18.45
N SER A 25 17.57 15.20 17.58
CA SER A 25 17.68 16.26 16.57
C SER A 25 16.39 16.30 15.74
N ILE A 26 15.99 17.48 15.25
CA ILE A 26 14.85 17.60 14.33
C ILE A 26 15.07 16.68 13.12
N ALA A 27 16.30 16.54 12.64
CA ALA A 27 16.66 15.61 11.56
C ALA A 27 16.47 14.13 11.95
N GLU A 28 16.72 13.73 13.20
CA GLU A 28 16.47 12.37 13.69
C GLU A 28 14.96 12.11 13.91
N LYS A 29 14.20 13.13 14.33
CA LYS A 29 12.74 13.05 14.43
C LYS A 29 12.08 12.95 13.05
N ILE A 30 12.58 13.70 12.07
CA ILE A 30 12.14 13.63 10.67
C ILE A 30 12.59 12.31 10.03
N GLY A 31 13.81 11.83 10.30
CA GLY A 31 14.29 10.52 9.84
C GLY A 31 13.53 9.35 10.46
N ALA A 32 12.95 9.52 11.66
CA ALA A 32 12.06 8.56 12.29
C ALA A 32 10.60 8.65 11.80
N MET A 33 10.21 9.75 11.13
CA MET A 33 8.91 9.87 10.47
C MET A 33 9.01 9.23 9.08
N GLY A 34 8.20 8.19 8.82
CA GLY A 34 8.14 7.58 7.49
C GLY A 34 7.84 8.62 6.40
N LEU A 35 8.39 8.42 5.19
CA LEU A 35 8.29 9.34 4.05
C LEU A 35 6.85 9.83 3.79
N GLN A 36 5.87 8.95 3.95
CA GLN A 36 4.44 9.25 3.77
C GLN A 36 3.94 10.34 4.73
N ARG A 37 4.35 10.30 6.02
CA ARG A 37 3.97 11.32 7.01
C ARG A 37 4.63 12.66 6.71
N VAL A 38 5.90 12.64 6.30
CA VAL A 38 6.64 13.86 5.94
C VAL A 38 6.04 14.50 4.68
N GLY A 39 5.71 13.71 3.66
CA GLY A 39 5.03 14.17 2.45
C GLY A 39 3.68 14.81 2.75
N ALA A 40 2.81 14.14 3.53
CA ALA A 40 1.53 14.71 3.93
C ALA A 40 1.66 16.02 4.73
N LEU A 41 2.67 16.12 5.61
CA LEU A 41 2.97 17.36 6.34
C LEU A 41 3.45 18.48 5.41
N MET A 42 4.35 18.19 4.47
CA MET A 42 4.82 19.18 3.48
C MET A 42 3.66 19.69 2.62
N LEU A 43 2.77 18.80 2.22
CA LEU A 43 1.58 19.13 1.45
C LEU A 43 0.63 20.04 2.23
N LEU A 44 0.37 19.75 3.52
CA LEU A 44 -0.40 20.61 4.41
C LEU A 44 0.23 21.99 4.59
N LEU A 45 1.55 22.05 4.78
CA LEU A 45 2.27 23.33 4.93
C LEU A 45 2.19 24.16 3.65
N ALA A 46 2.34 23.53 2.48
CA ALA A 46 2.20 24.22 1.20
C ALA A 46 0.77 24.72 0.97
N THR A 47 -0.24 23.92 1.35
CA THR A 47 -1.66 24.33 1.30
C THR A 47 -1.91 25.55 2.20
N ALA A 48 -1.42 25.51 3.44
CA ALA A 48 -1.55 26.64 4.37
C ALA A 48 -0.83 27.89 3.83
N ALA A 49 0.35 27.72 3.22
CA ALA A 49 1.08 28.82 2.58
C ALA A 49 0.32 29.39 1.37
N ALA A 50 -0.33 28.55 0.55
CA ALA A 50 -1.14 28.97 -0.59
C ALA A 50 -2.30 29.85 -0.14
N ILE A 51 -3.06 29.38 0.86
CA ILE A 51 -4.18 30.11 1.45
C ILE A 51 -3.68 31.43 2.05
N LEU A 52 -2.59 31.39 2.82
CA LEU A 52 -2.04 32.60 3.44
C LEU A 52 -1.61 33.62 2.37
N TRP A 53 -0.89 33.19 1.33
CA TRP A 53 -0.41 34.07 0.26
C TRP A 53 -1.58 34.66 -0.54
N ALA A 54 -2.58 33.86 -0.90
CA ALA A 54 -3.78 34.32 -1.61
C ALA A 54 -4.56 35.42 -0.87
N ASN A 55 -4.40 35.51 0.47
CA ASN A 55 -5.13 36.48 1.30
C ASN A 55 -4.27 37.66 1.79
N LEU A 56 -2.94 37.52 1.88
CA LEU A 56 -2.06 38.60 2.38
C LEU A 56 -1.68 39.63 1.31
N GLY A 57 -1.56 39.22 0.04
CA GLY A 57 -1.19 40.10 -1.06
C GLY A 57 -2.34 40.28 -2.03
N LEU A 58 -2.87 41.51 -2.15
CA LEU A 58 -3.93 41.84 -3.10
C LEU A 58 -3.49 41.51 -4.54
N GLY A 59 -3.91 40.36 -5.06
CA GLY A 59 -3.64 39.90 -6.42
C GLY A 59 -2.19 39.44 -6.70
N SER A 60 -1.28 39.45 -5.72
CA SER A 60 0.12 39.02 -5.97
C SER A 60 0.23 37.51 -6.21
N TYR A 61 -0.65 36.73 -5.59
CA TYR A 61 -0.74 35.29 -5.79
C TYR A 61 -1.15 34.95 -7.23
N THR A 62 -2.27 35.51 -7.70
CA THR A 62 -2.77 35.27 -9.06
C THR A 62 -1.80 35.79 -10.11
N SER A 63 -1.30 37.03 -9.94
CA SER A 63 -0.31 37.61 -10.87
C SER A 63 0.97 36.78 -10.99
N PHE A 64 1.40 36.11 -9.92
CA PHE A 64 2.56 35.23 -9.98
C PHE A 64 2.26 33.99 -10.82
N TRP A 65 1.16 33.28 -10.53
CA TRP A 65 0.82 32.04 -11.24
C TRP A 65 0.40 32.27 -12.70
N ASP A 66 -0.19 33.42 -13.00
CA ASP A 66 -0.56 33.86 -14.35
C ASP A 66 0.63 34.42 -15.15
N THR A 67 1.84 34.43 -14.58
CA THR A 67 3.03 34.88 -15.31
C THR A 67 3.28 33.96 -16.51
N HIS A 68 3.27 34.55 -17.71
CA HIS A 68 3.52 33.86 -18.98
C HIS A 68 5.02 33.60 -19.16
N LEU A 69 5.35 32.36 -19.51
CA LEU A 69 6.68 31.92 -19.89
C LEU A 69 6.65 31.54 -21.37
N GLU A 70 7.50 32.18 -22.16
CA GLU A 70 7.70 31.86 -23.58
C GLU A 70 9.02 31.11 -23.75
N LEU A 71 8.95 29.88 -24.27
CA LEU A 71 10.09 29.06 -24.64
C LEU A 71 10.03 28.76 -26.13
N GLY A 72 11.02 29.20 -26.90
CA GLY A 72 11.02 28.94 -28.34
C GLY A 72 12.39 28.97 -28.99
N VAL A 73 12.48 28.29 -30.15
CA VAL A 73 13.65 28.28 -31.03
C VAL A 73 13.15 28.37 -32.48
N GLY A 74 13.46 29.48 -33.17
CA GLY A 74 12.97 29.71 -34.53
C GLY A 74 11.47 29.99 -34.54
N GLU A 75 10.70 29.25 -35.34
CA GLU A 75 9.23 29.37 -35.43
C GLU A 75 8.47 28.51 -34.38
N LEU A 76 9.19 27.64 -33.67
CA LEU A 76 8.60 26.84 -32.60
C LEU A 76 8.57 27.66 -31.31
N HIS A 77 7.40 28.14 -30.93
CA HIS A 77 7.16 28.84 -29.68
C HIS A 77 6.14 28.07 -28.84
N LEU A 78 6.46 27.83 -27.58
CA LEU A 78 5.57 27.32 -26.56
C LEU A 78 5.35 28.45 -25.55
N GLU A 79 4.10 28.86 -25.43
CA GLU A 79 3.66 29.83 -24.43
C GLU A 79 2.82 29.10 -23.39
N PHE A 80 3.15 29.28 -22.12
CA PHE A 80 2.38 28.71 -21.02
C PHE A 80 2.56 29.53 -19.74
N THR A 81 1.59 29.47 -18.84
CA THR A 81 1.69 30.14 -17.53
C THR A 81 2.49 29.30 -16.53
N LEU A 82 2.99 29.91 -15.46
CA LEU A 82 3.59 29.15 -14.35
C LEU A 82 2.60 28.14 -13.75
N HIS A 83 1.31 28.48 -13.74
CA HIS A 83 0.25 27.57 -13.34
C HIS A 83 0.16 26.34 -14.26
N ALA A 84 0.14 26.54 -15.58
CA ALA A 84 0.12 25.46 -16.57
C ALA A 84 1.39 24.59 -16.49
N LEU A 85 2.56 25.16 -16.20
CA LEU A 85 3.78 24.37 -15.99
C LEU A 85 3.62 23.35 -14.84
N VAL A 86 3.00 23.78 -13.73
CA VAL A 86 2.74 22.90 -12.59
C VAL A 86 1.69 21.85 -12.96
N ASN A 87 0.58 22.27 -13.56
CA ASN A 87 -0.57 21.40 -13.83
C ASN A 87 -0.39 20.46 -15.02
N ASP A 88 0.41 20.82 -16.02
CA ASP A 88 0.61 20.00 -17.22
C ASP A 88 1.90 19.19 -17.16
N ALA A 89 3.00 19.78 -16.67
CA ALA A 89 4.31 19.11 -16.66
C ALA A 89 4.56 18.35 -15.36
N LEU A 90 4.40 18.99 -14.20
CA LEU A 90 4.67 18.30 -12.92
C LEU A 90 3.63 17.22 -12.62
N MET A 91 2.35 17.50 -12.91
CA MET A 91 1.32 16.47 -12.76
C MET A 91 1.49 15.31 -13.74
N ALA A 92 2.07 15.49 -14.92
CA ALA A 92 2.41 14.35 -15.78
C ALA A 92 3.41 13.39 -15.11
N ILE A 93 4.33 13.91 -14.28
CA ILE A 93 5.25 13.08 -13.47
C ILE A 93 4.49 12.40 -12.33
N PHE A 94 3.58 13.09 -11.64
CA PHE A 94 2.71 12.49 -10.63
C PHE A 94 1.89 11.33 -11.22
N PHE A 95 1.17 11.58 -12.30
CA PHE A 95 0.37 10.57 -12.98
C PHE A 95 1.22 9.45 -13.60
N PHE A 96 2.45 9.73 -14.03
CA PHE A 96 3.41 8.68 -14.37
C PHE A 96 3.66 7.74 -13.18
N THR A 97 3.89 8.27 -11.96
CA THR A 97 4.08 7.41 -10.78
C THR A 97 2.82 6.66 -10.37
N VAL A 98 1.63 7.25 -10.50
CA VAL A 98 0.35 6.56 -10.31
C VAL A 98 0.21 5.43 -11.33
N GLY A 99 0.52 5.67 -12.61
CA GLY A 99 0.50 4.65 -13.65
C GLY A 99 1.48 3.50 -13.42
N LEU A 100 2.63 3.77 -12.77
CA LEU A 100 3.58 2.71 -12.38
C LEU A 100 2.97 1.82 -11.29
N GLU A 101 2.28 2.40 -10.31
CA GLU A 101 1.58 1.66 -9.25
C GLU A 101 0.44 0.82 -9.82
N VAL A 102 -0.39 1.40 -10.69
CA VAL A 102 -1.44 0.68 -11.43
C VAL A 102 -0.85 -0.53 -12.16
N ARG A 103 0.23 -0.32 -12.92
CA ARG A 103 0.89 -1.40 -13.67
C ARG A 103 1.43 -2.49 -12.74
N ARG A 104 1.93 -2.13 -11.57
CA ARG A 104 2.44 -3.05 -10.55
C ARG A 104 1.32 -3.87 -9.92
N GLU A 105 0.21 -3.23 -9.53
CA GLU A 105 -0.94 -3.89 -8.92
C GLU A 105 -1.56 -4.94 -9.84
N PHE A 106 -1.67 -4.66 -11.13
CA PHE A 106 -2.15 -5.63 -12.13
C PHE A 106 -1.18 -6.81 -12.38
N ALA A 107 0.13 -6.61 -12.19
CA ALA A 107 1.13 -7.62 -12.53
C ALA A 107 1.48 -8.53 -11.34
N ILE A 108 1.63 -7.96 -10.15
CA ILE A 108 2.14 -8.68 -8.96
C ILE A 108 1.42 -8.33 -7.66
N GLY A 109 0.42 -7.43 -7.69
CA GLY A 109 -0.31 -6.95 -6.51
C GLY A 109 -1.67 -7.60 -6.29
N GLU A 110 -2.56 -6.92 -5.58
CA GLU A 110 -3.86 -7.42 -5.13
C GLU A 110 -4.86 -7.59 -6.29
N LEU A 111 -4.67 -6.83 -7.37
CA LEU A 111 -5.53 -6.89 -8.57
C LEU A 111 -5.25 -8.11 -9.47
N THR A 112 -4.28 -8.96 -9.12
CA THR A 112 -3.93 -10.16 -9.90
C THR A 112 -4.97 -11.29 -9.78
N SER A 113 -5.72 -11.34 -8.68
CA SER A 113 -6.71 -12.38 -8.41
C SER A 113 -8.11 -11.80 -8.32
N TRP A 114 -9.05 -12.33 -9.10
CA TRP A 114 -10.42 -11.82 -9.16
C TRP A 114 -11.16 -11.86 -7.82
N SER A 115 -11.00 -12.94 -7.02
CA SER A 115 -11.69 -13.09 -5.73
C SER A 115 -11.32 -11.99 -4.73
N ARG A 116 -10.05 -11.56 -4.71
CA ARG A 116 -9.54 -10.49 -3.83
C ARG A 116 -9.78 -9.10 -4.41
N ALA A 117 -9.62 -8.94 -5.73
CA ALA A 117 -9.77 -7.66 -6.41
C ALA A 117 -11.22 -7.15 -6.45
N MET A 118 -12.21 -8.05 -6.40
CA MET A 118 -13.61 -7.68 -6.57
C MET A 118 -14.12 -6.68 -5.51
N VAL A 119 -13.71 -6.82 -4.24
CA VAL A 119 -14.19 -5.92 -3.16
C VAL A 119 -13.66 -4.49 -3.36
N PRO A 120 -12.34 -4.24 -3.48
CA PRO A 120 -11.84 -2.90 -3.78
C PRO A 120 -12.36 -2.33 -5.11
N VAL A 121 -12.46 -3.14 -6.17
CA VAL A 121 -12.89 -2.65 -7.49
C VAL A 121 -14.36 -2.22 -7.48
N VAL A 122 -15.26 -3.02 -6.91
CA VAL A 122 -16.68 -2.65 -6.81
C VAL A 122 -16.84 -1.42 -5.90
N ALA A 123 -16.12 -1.39 -4.78
CA ALA A 123 -16.14 -0.25 -3.87
C ALA A 123 -15.64 1.04 -4.52
N ALA A 124 -14.58 0.97 -5.33
CA ALA A 124 -14.08 2.08 -6.13
C ALA A 124 -15.12 2.53 -7.17
N VAL A 125 -15.64 1.62 -8.01
CA VAL A 125 -16.59 1.98 -9.08
C VAL A 125 -17.87 2.62 -8.51
N VAL A 126 -18.47 2.04 -7.47
CA VAL A 126 -19.64 2.65 -6.81
C VAL A 126 -19.24 3.94 -6.09
N GLY A 127 -18.03 3.98 -5.53
CA GLY A 127 -17.38 5.16 -4.94
C GLY A 127 -16.99 6.24 -5.95
N LEU A 128 -17.09 6.02 -7.26
CA LEU A 128 -16.99 7.05 -8.30
C LEU A 128 -18.39 7.55 -8.70
N VAL A 129 -19.33 6.62 -8.89
CA VAL A 129 -20.68 6.91 -9.40
C VAL A 129 -21.54 7.64 -8.37
N VAL A 130 -21.58 7.18 -7.12
CA VAL A 130 -22.46 7.76 -6.10
C VAL A 130 -22.12 9.23 -5.79
N PRO A 131 -20.85 9.62 -5.56
CA PRO A 131 -20.48 11.03 -5.42
C PRO A 131 -20.92 11.89 -6.62
N ALA A 132 -20.65 11.43 -7.84
CA ALA A 132 -20.98 12.18 -9.05
C ALA A 132 -22.48 12.44 -9.16
N LEU A 133 -23.31 11.42 -8.91
CA LEU A 133 -24.77 11.57 -8.93
C LEU A 133 -25.26 12.55 -7.86
N LEU A 134 -24.75 12.45 -6.62
CA LEU A 134 -25.12 13.37 -5.55
C LEU A 134 -24.70 14.81 -5.88
N PHE A 135 -23.50 14.99 -6.43
CA PHE A 135 -23.03 16.31 -6.85
C PHE A 135 -23.95 16.91 -7.92
N VAL A 136 -24.28 16.17 -8.98
CA VAL A 136 -25.16 16.66 -10.05
C VAL A 136 -26.51 17.09 -9.49
N LEU A 137 -27.10 16.30 -8.57
CA LEU A 137 -28.39 16.62 -7.96
C LEU A 137 -28.35 17.89 -7.10
N ILE A 138 -27.26 18.12 -6.37
CA ILE A 138 -27.14 19.24 -5.43
C ILE A 138 -26.65 20.50 -6.12
N ALA A 139 -25.70 20.38 -7.04
CA ALA A 139 -25.08 21.49 -7.76
C ALA A 139 -25.87 21.92 -9.01
N ALA A 140 -26.94 21.22 -9.41
CA ALA A 140 -27.79 21.64 -10.53
C ALA A 140 -28.22 23.13 -10.47
N PRO A 141 -28.61 23.71 -9.31
CA PRO A 141 -28.97 25.12 -9.22
C PRO A 141 -27.82 26.10 -9.46
N SER A 142 -26.55 25.68 -9.33
CA SER A 142 -25.39 26.56 -9.57
C SER A 142 -25.04 26.69 -11.06
N GLY A 143 -25.62 25.87 -11.94
CA GLY A 143 -25.26 25.81 -13.35
C GLY A 143 -23.90 25.15 -13.63
N GLN A 144 -23.24 24.58 -12.61
CA GLN A 144 -21.92 23.95 -12.71
C GLN A 144 -21.97 22.42 -12.58
N GLN A 145 -23.09 21.80 -12.95
CA GLN A 145 -23.31 20.35 -12.81
C GLN A 145 -22.35 19.48 -13.65
N GLN A 146 -21.74 20.04 -14.70
CA GLN A 146 -20.71 19.39 -15.51
C GLN A 146 -19.40 19.16 -14.73
N ALA A 147 -19.20 19.83 -13.60
CA ALA A 147 -18.03 19.67 -12.73
C ALA A 147 -18.13 18.48 -11.76
N TRP A 148 -18.95 17.48 -12.08
CA TRP A 148 -19.12 16.29 -11.24
C TRP A 148 -17.84 15.48 -11.04
N GLY A 149 -16.86 15.60 -11.94
CA GLY A 149 -15.52 15.02 -11.77
C GLY A 149 -14.79 15.55 -10.53
N VAL A 150 -15.15 16.71 -9.97
CA VAL A 150 -14.51 17.26 -8.77
C VAL A 150 -14.66 16.33 -7.56
N VAL A 151 -15.74 15.54 -7.47
CA VAL A 151 -16.07 14.75 -6.27
C VAL A 151 -15.78 13.25 -6.40
N ILE A 152 -15.19 12.80 -7.51
CA ILE A 152 -14.99 11.37 -7.75
C ILE A 152 -13.64 10.86 -7.25
N SER A 153 -12.62 11.70 -7.12
CA SER A 153 -11.27 11.19 -6.84
C SER A 153 -10.98 11.11 -5.35
N THR A 154 -10.06 10.21 -5.00
CA THR A 154 -9.44 10.12 -3.68
C THR A 154 -7.95 10.42 -3.81
N ASP A 155 -7.39 11.29 -2.98
CA ASP A 155 -5.96 11.55 -2.97
C ASP A 155 -5.23 10.49 -2.12
N THR A 156 -4.56 9.55 -2.80
CA THR A 156 -3.79 8.47 -2.18
C THR A 156 -2.75 8.96 -1.16
N ALA A 157 -2.06 10.08 -1.44
CA ALA A 157 -1.02 10.59 -0.56
C ALA A 157 -1.61 11.12 0.76
N PHE A 158 -2.70 11.87 0.67
CA PHE A 158 -3.44 12.34 1.84
C PHE A 158 -4.16 11.22 2.57
N LEU A 159 -4.76 10.27 1.86
CA LEU A 159 -5.45 9.10 2.43
C LEU A 159 -4.51 8.32 3.35
N VAL A 160 -3.33 7.95 2.85
CA VAL A 160 -2.34 7.16 3.61
C VAL A 160 -1.69 8.02 4.71
N GLY A 161 -1.39 9.29 4.42
CA GLY A 161 -0.88 10.24 5.41
C GLY A 161 -1.84 10.46 6.59
N ALA A 162 -3.13 10.65 6.28
CA ALA A 162 -4.21 10.79 7.25
C ALA A 162 -4.40 9.51 8.07
N LEU A 163 -4.44 8.34 7.42
CA LEU A 163 -4.51 7.05 8.12
C LEU A 163 -3.33 6.88 9.09
N ALA A 164 -2.12 7.27 8.66
CA ALA A 164 -0.92 7.22 9.48
C ALA A 164 -0.91 8.25 10.63
N LEU A 165 -1.64 9.37 10.50
CA LEU A 165 -1.79 10.43 11.51
C LEU A 165 -2.87 10.09 12.53
N VAL A 166 -4.02 9.56 12.09
CA VAL A 166 -5.07 9.05 12.97
C VAL A 166 -4.53 7.89 13.81
N GLY A 167 -3.77 6.99 13.17
CA GLY A 167 -3.15 5.83 13.79
C GLY A 167 -4.16 4.85 14.39
N PRO A 168 -5.16 4.35 13.63
CA PRO A 168 -6.08 3.35 14.13
C PRO A 168 -5.36 2.06 14.48
N ARG A 169 -5.88 1.29 15.44
CA ARG A 169 -5.36 -0.05 15.74
C ARG A 169 -5.50 -0.96 14.52
N VAL A 170 -4.49 -1.80 14.28
CA VAL A 170 -4.45 -2.81 13.20
C VAL A 170 -4.79 -2.22 11.82
N PRO A 171 -3.99 -1.29 11.28
CA PRO A 171 -4.29 -0.67 9.99
C PRO A 171 -3.94 -1.53 8.78
N GLY A 172 -3.21 -2.65 8.93
CA GLY A 172 -2.63 -3.42 7.81
C GLY A 172 -3.61 -3.76 6.69
N ARG A 173 -4.63 -4.59 6.98
CA ARG A 173 -5.64 -4.97 5.96
C ARG A 173 -6.42 -3.78 5.42
N LEU A 174 -6.75 -2.81 6.27
CA LEU A 174 -7.45 -1.60 5.84
C LEU A 174 -6.58 -0.77 4.88
N ARG A 175 -5.28 -0.64 5.16
CA ARG A 175 -4.34 0.07 4.29
C ARG A 175 -4.24 -0.62 2.93
N VAL A 176 -4.13 -1.94 2.89
CA VAL A 176 -4.10 -2.71 1.63
C VAL A 176 -5.39 -2.49 0.84
N PHE A 177 -6.55 -2.58 1.49
CA PHE A 177 -7.85 -2.30 0.87
C PHE A 177 -7.93 -0.88 0.31
N LEU A 178 -7.54 0.14 1.09
CA LEU A 178 -7.59 1.55 0.71
C LEU A 178 -6.62 1.88 -0.42
N LEU A 179 -5.42 1.30 -0.43
CA LEU A 179 -4.45 1.46 -1.52
C LEU A 179 -4.98 0.86 -2.82
N ALA A 180 -5.49 -0.38 -2.77
CA ALA A 180 -6.08 -1.03 -3.95
C ALA A 180 -7.29 -0.24 -4.49
N LEU A 181 -8.16 0.25 -3.59
CA LEU A 181 -9.29 1.10 -3.96
C LEU A 181 -8.82 2.41 -4.60
N ALA A 182 -7.84 3.09 -3.99
CA ALA A 182 -7.35 4.37 -4.49
C ALA A 182 -6.69 4.23 -5.87
N VAL A 183 -5.98 3.13 -6.13
CA VAL A 183 -5.44 2.81 -7.47
C VAL A 183 -6.57 2.68 -8.50
N VAL A 184 -7.67 2.01 -8.17
CA VAL A 184 -8.82 1.87 -9.08
C VAL A 184 -9.55 3.19 -9.26
N ASP A 185 -9.73 3.97 -8.19
CA ASP A 185 -10.28 5.33 -8.22
C ASP A 185 -9.45 6.23 -9.15
N ASP A 186 -8.11 6.21 -9.03
CA ASP A 186 -7.20 7.01 -9.85
C ASP A 186 -7.31 6.66 -11.34
N ILE A 187 -7.39 5.36 -11.68
CA ILE A 187 -7.64 4.91 -13.07
C ILE A 187 -8.99 5.45 -13.56
N GLY A 188 -10.02 5.37 -12.73
CA GLY A 188 -11.36 5.85 -13.06
C GLY A 188 -11.38 7.36 -13.30
N ALA A 189 -10.84 8.14 -12.37
CA ALA A 189 -10.74 9.59 -12.46
C ALA A 189 -9.95 10.03 -13.69
N LEU A 190 -8.80 9.38 -13.96
CA LEU A 190 -8.00 9.64 -15.15
C LEU A 190 -8.76 9.33 -16.44
N SER A 191 -9.47 8.20 -16.50
CA SER A 191 -10.26 7.81 -17.67
C SER A 191 -11.38 8.82 -17.93
N ILE A 192 -11.97 9.36 -16.87
CA ILE A 192 -13.00 10.40 -16.95
C ILE A 192 -12.41 11.73 -17.43
N ILE A 193 -11.25 12.16 -16.92
CA ILE A 193 -10.52 13.33 -17.41
C ILE A 193 -10.29 13.21 -18.92
N ALA A 194 -9.81 12.05 -19.37
CA ALA A 194 -9.53 11.80 -20.79
C ALA A 194 -10.77 11.83 -21.68
N LEU A 195 -11.87 11.21 -21.25
CA LEU A 195 -13.04 10.98 -22.10
C LEU A 195 -14.11 12.08 -22.02
N VAL A 196 -14.20 12.78 -20.89
CA VAL A 196 -15.28 13.74 -20.61
C VAL A 196 -14.83 15.18 -20.74
N TYR A 197 -13.60 15.50 -20.31
CA TYR A 197 -13.09 16.87 -20.27
C TYR A 197 -12.21 17.22 -21.47
N THR A 198 -12.04 16.31 -22.43
CA THR A 198 -11.38 16.60 -23.72
C THR A 198 -12.43 17.03 -24.74
N GLN A 199 -12.49 18.32 -25.09
CA GLN A 199 -13.51 18.85 -26.01
C GLN A 199 -13.12 18.82 -27.48
N ASP A 200 -11.85 19.11 -27.80
CA ASP A 200 -11.33 19.13 -29.16
C ASP A 200 -9.99 18.40 -29.23
N PHE A 201 -9.78 17.56 -30.25
CA PHE A 201 -8.46 16.98 -30.48
C PHE A 201 -7.99 17.13 -31.92
N THR A 202 -6.69 17.39 -32.08
CA THR A 202 -6.02 17.41 -33.37
C THR A 202 -5.42 16.02 -33.65
N PRO A 203 -5.77 15.35 -34.76
CA PRO A 203 -5.40 13.96 -34.98
C PRO A 203 -3.92 13.76 -35.28
N LEU A 204 -3.25 14.76 -35.88
CA LEU A 204 -1.86 14.63 -36.30
C LEU A 204 -0.89 14.53 -35.11
N PRO A 205 -0.91 15.45 -34.12
CA PRO A 205 -0.13 15.28 -32.89
C PRO A 205 -0.45 13.98 -32.16
N LEU A 206 -1.71 13.54 -32.15
CA LEU A 206 -2.08 12.28 -31.52
C LEU A 206 -1.40 11.06 -32.18
N LEU A 207 -1.28 11.04 -33.51
CA LEU A 207 -0.51 10.02 -34.23
C LEU A 207 0.98 10.06 -33.87
N ILE A 208 1.56 11.24 -33.66
CA ILE A 208 2.94 11.40 -33.19
C ILE A 208 3.09 10.83 -31.77
N ALA A 209 2.12 11.08 -30.89
CA ALA A 209 2.09 10.51 -29.55
C ALA A 209 2.03 8.96 -29.58
N VAL A 210 1.16 8.38 -30.41
CA VAL A 210 1.08 6.91 -30.59
C VAL A 210 2.39 6.36 -31.13
N ALA A 211 2.99 6.98 -32.15
CA ALA A 211 4.29 6.56 -32.69
C ALA A 211 5.40 6.67 -31.64
N GLY A 212 5.39 7.72 -30.82
CA GLY A 212 6.30 7.90 -29.69
C GLY A 212 6.15 6.82 -28.61
N LEU A 213 4.92 6.46 -28.24
CA LEU A 213 4.64 5.35 -27.31
C LEU A 213 5.13 4.01 -27.85
N VAL A 214 4.92 3.75 -29.15
CA VAL A 214 5.47 2.56 -29.82
C VAL A 214 7.00 2.58 -29.78
N ALA A 215 7.63 3.71 -30.08
CA ALA A 215 9.08 3.86 -29.99
C ALA A 215 9.60 3.63 -28.57
N ILE A 216 8.89 4.15 -27.54
CA ILE A 216 9.19 3.92 -26.12
C ILE A 216 9.19 2.42 -25.81
N TYR A 217 8.16 1.68 -26.24
CA TYR A 217 8.11 0.23 -26.06
C TYR A 217 9.34 -0.50 -26.65
N PHE A 218 9.79 -0.08 -27.85
CA PHE A 218 10.95 -0.67 -28.51
C PHE A 218 12.30 -0.27 -27.90
N THR A 219 12.37 0.74 -27.03
CA THR A 219 13.62 1.11 -26.34
C THR A 219 14.20 -0.04 -25.51
N ARG A 220 13.38 -1.01 -25.11
CA ARG A 220 13.83 -2.24 -24.42
C ARG A 220 14.87 -3.04 -25.21
N TYR A 221 14.88 -2.92 -26.54
CA TYR A 221 15.82 -3.61 -27.43
C TYR A 221 17.12 -2.85 -27.68
N LEU A 222 17.20 -1.57 -27.31
CA LEU A 222 18.43 -0.79 -27.45
C LEU A 222 19.50 -1.35 -26.50
N ARG A 223 20.76 -1.44 -26.93
CA ARG A 223 21.86 -1.95 -26.08
C ARG A 223 22.49 -0.86 -25.21
N MET A 224 22.48 0.40 -25.65
CA MET A 224 23.10 1.54 -24.97
C MET A 224 22.21 2.78 -25.09
N GLY A 225 22.33 3.73 -24.16
CA GLY A 225 21.63 5.03 -24.23
C GLY A 225 20.12 4.99 -23.93
N ARG A 226 19.62 3.90 -23.33
CA ARG A 226 18.18 3.70 -23.07
C ARG A 226 17.54 4.86 -22.31
N GLY A 227 18.17 5.33 -21.24
CA GLY A 227 17.64 6.39 -20.38
C GLY A 227 17.39 7.70 -21.13
N PRO A 228 18.42 8.31 -21.76
CA PRO A 228 18.24 9.53 -22.54
C PRO A 228 17.24 9.38 -23.68
N VAL A 229 17.26 8.27 -24.42
CA VAL A 229 16.30 8.04 -25.53
C VAL A 229 14.87 7.95 -25.00
N TYR A 230 14.66 7.22 -23.91
CA TYR A 230 13.36 7.11 -23.25
C TYR A 230 12.87 8.49 -22.78
N ALA A 231 13.72 9.28 -22.13
CA ALA A 231 13.38 10.61 -21.66
C ALA A 231 13.00 11.56 -22.81
N THR A 232 13.78 11.55 -23.90
CA THR A 232 13.47 12.36 -25.09
C THR A 232 12.14 11.95 -25.72
N LEU A 233 11.90 10.65 -25.89
CA LEU A 233 10.63 10.15 -26.44
C LEU A 233 9.45 10.48 -25.51
N ALA A 234 9.64 10.39 -24.19
CA ALA A 234 8.62 10.77 -23.22
C ALA A 234 8.24 12.25 -23.33
N ILE A 235 9.23 13.15 -23.50
CA ILE A 235 8.99 14.57 -23.74
C ILE A 235 8.25 14.78 -25.07
N ILE A 236 8.63 14.08 -26.14
CA ILE A 236 7.93 14.16 -27.44
C ILE A 236 6.48 13.71 -27.30
N VAL A 237 6.21 12.60 -26.61
CA VAL A 237 4.84 12.12 -26.36
C VAL A 237 4.06 13.15 -25.55
N TRP A 238 4.64 13.71 -24.48
CA TRP A 238 3.99 14.73 -23.67
C TRP A 238 3.66 16.01 -24.48
N LEU A 239 4.62 16.53 -25.27
CA LEU A 239 4.39 17.66 -26.17
C LEU A 239 3.33 17.35 -27.23
N ALA A 240 3.30 16.11 -27.73
CA ALA A 240 2.31 15.67 -28.70
C ALA A 240 0.90 15.59 -28.09
N PHE A 241 0.78 15.16 -26.82
CA PHE A 241 -0.50 15.24 -26.08
C PHE A 241 -0.93 16.70 -25.92
N LEU A 242 -0.03 17.57 -25.43
CA LEU A 242 -0.30 19.01 -25.30
C LEU A 242 -0.77 19.65 -26.62
N ALA A 243 -0.10 19.38 -27.74
CA ALA A 243 -0.49 19.88 -29.05
C ALA A 243 -1.77 19.21 -29.61
N SER A 244 -2.09 18.00 -29.14
CA SER A 244 -3.28 17.27 -29.57
C SER A 244 -4.58 17.77 -28.95
N GLY A 245 -4.54 18.58 -27.89
CA GLY A 245 -5.73 18.94 -27.10
C GLY A 245 -6.15 17.88 -26.08
N VAL A 246 -5.56 16.67 -26.15
CA VAL A 246 -5.70 15.66 -25.09
C VAL A 246 -4.88 16.08 -23.87
N HIS A 247 -5.41 15.86 -22.67
CA HIS A 247 -4.78 16.32 -21.44
C HIS A 247 -3.31 15.80 -21.29
N PRO A 248 -2.30 16.68 -21.12
CA PRO A 248 -0.88 16.28 -21.08
C PRO A 248 -0.52 15.26 -20.00
N THR A 249 -1.22 15.29 -18.86
CA THR A 249 -1.03 14.33 -17.76
C THR A 249 -1.25 12.87 -18.15
N LEU A 250 -2.09 12.60 -19.16
CA LEU A 250 -2.36 11.25 -19.67
C LEU A 250 -1.13 10.62 -20.34
N ALA A 251 -0.21 11.45 -20.86
CA ALA A 251 1.06 10.96 -21.40
C ALA A 251 1.86 10.22 -20.32
N GLY A 252 1.88 10.74 -19.09
CA GLY A 252 2.54 10.10 -17.96
C GLY A 252 2.01 8.68 -17.71
N VAL A 253 0.69 8.52 -17.63
CA VAL A 253 0.08 7.20 -17.40
C VAL A 253 0.32 6.25 -18.57
N ALA A 254 0.10 6.72 -19.81
CA ALA A 254 0.30 5.90 -21.00
C ALA A 254 1.73 5.35 -21.09
N ILE A 255 2.72 6.19 -20.78
CA ILE A 255 4.13 5.79 -20.73
C ILE A 255 4.36 4.79 -19.58
N ALA A 256 3.82 5.03 -18.39
CA ALA A 256 3.99 4.18 -17.22
C ALA A 256 3.44 2.75 -17.42
N LEU A 257 2.29 2.61 -18.10
CA LEU A 257 1.68 1.32 -18.40
C LEU A 257 2.54 0.44 -19.32
N LEU A 258 3.43 1.05 -20.12
CA LEU A 258 4.39 0.33 -20.99
C LEU A 258 5.62 -0.17 -20.23
N VAL A 259 5.85 0.31 -19.00
CA VAL A 259 7.02 -0.04 -18.20
C VAL A 259 6.89 -1.49 -17.71
N PRO A 260 7.88 -2.37 -17.99
CA PRO A 260 7.86 -3.75 -17.52
C PRO A 260 7.88 -3.88 -15.99
N VAL A 261 7.03 -4.76 -15.46
CA VAL A 261 7.01 -5.19 -14.06
C VAL A 261 7.31 -6.69 -14.04
N TYR A 262 8.26 -7.08 -13.20
CA TYR A 262 8.62 -8.45 -12.94
C TYR A 262 9.21 -8.55 -11.53
N ARG A 263 9.13 -9.74 -10.92
CA ARG A 263 9.82 -9.98 -9.65
C ARG A 263 11.31 -10.20 -9.91
N PRO A 264 12.20 -9.78 -8.99
CA PRO A 264 13.62 -10.07 -9.10
C PRO A 264 13.87 -11.56 -9.33
N ASN A 265 14.60 -11.88 -10.40
CA ASN A 265 14.92 -13.26 -10.72
C ASN A 265 16.17 -13.70 -9.93
N ARG A 266 16.14 -14.93 -9.44
CA ARG A 266 17.18 -15.52 -8.61
C ARG A 266 18.55 -15.57 -9.29
N ARG A 267 18.61 -15.90 -10.58
CA ARG A 267 19.87 -15.93 -11.35
C ARG A 267 20.58 -14.57 -11.34
N ASP A 268 19.81 -13.50 -11.45
CA ASP A 268 20.35 -12.14 -11.47
C ASP A 268 20.85 -11.73 -10.08
N VAL A 269 20.13 -12.13 -9.02
CA VAL A 269 20.55 -11.90 -7.63
C VAL A 269 21.81 -12.70 -7.27
N GLU A 270 21.89 -13.97 -7.66
CA GLU A 270 23.07 -14.81 -7.44
C GLU A 270 24.29 -14.28 -8.19
N HIS A 271 24.11 -13.87 -9.45
CA HIS A 271 25.16 -13.24 -10.23
C HIS A 271 25.65 -11.94 -9.58
N ALA A 272 24.74 -11.12 -9.06
CA ALA A 272 25.07 -9.91 -8.32
C ALA A 272 25.87 -10.20 -7.03
N LEU A 273 25.52 -11.26 -6.30
CA LEU A 273 26.26 -11.72 -5.11
C LEU A 273 27.66 -12.22 -5.46
N GLU A 274 27.81 -12.96 -6.56
CA GLU A 274 29.10 -13.41 -7.05
C GLU A 274 30.01 -12.21 -7.37
N LEU A 275 29.50 -11.23 -8.11
CA LEU A 275 30.21 -9.99 -8.42
C LEU A 275 30.59 -9.20 -7.15
N ALA A 276 29.71 -9.15 -6.16
CA ALA A 276 30.02 -8.52 -4.87
C ALA A 276 31.14 -9.27 -4.12
N ARG A 277 31.18 -10.61 -4.20
CA ARG A 277 32.30 -11.41 -3.66
C ARG A 277 33.60 -11.14 -4.42
N THR A 278 33.56 -11.02 -5.75
CA THR A 278 34.72 -10.65 -6.57
C THR A 278 35.24 -9.26 -6.20
N PHE A 279 34.35 -8.27 -6.03
CA PHE A 279 34.73 -6.94 -5.53
C PHE A 279 35.39 -7.01 -4.15
N ARG A 280 34.86 -7.83 -3.22
CA ARG A 280 35.48 -8.02 -1.91
C ARG A 280 36.88 -8.65 -2.00
N GLN A 281 37.09 -9.59 -2.92
CA GLN A 281 38.40 -10.23 -3.13
C GLN A 281 39.41 -9.28 -3.80
N SER A 282 38.95 -8.41 -4.70
CA SER A 282 39.78 -7.42 -5.38
C SER A 282 39.05 -6.07 -5.47
N PRO A 283 39.15 -5.23 -4.42
CA PRO A 283 38.42 -3.96 -4.39
C PRO A 283 38.93 -2.99 -5.46
N ASN A 284 38.11 -2.74 -6.48
CA ASN A 284 38.37 -1.74 -7.50
C ASN A 284 37.07 -1.12 -8.03
N SER A 285 37.18 0.02 -8.70
CA SER A 285 36.03 0.80 -9.19
C SER A 285 35.22 0.06 -10.28
N GLU A 286 35.87 -0.79 -11.07
CA GLU A 286 35.20 -1.58 -12.12
C GLU A 286 34.27 -2.63 -11.50
N TYR A 287 34.79 -3.49 -10.61
CA TYR A 287 34.00 -4.50 -9.92
C TYR A 287 32.95 -3.89 -9.00
N ALA A 288 33.25 -2.76 -8.34
CA ALA A 288 32.25 -2.01 -7.58
C ALA A 288 31.08 -1.58 -8.48
N ARG A 289 31.38 -1.02 -9.66
CA ARG A 289 30.36 -0.57 -10.60
C ARG A 289 29.56 -1.72 -11.19
N VAL A 290 30.21 -2.83 -11.56
CA VAL A 290 29.55 -4.01 -12.13
C VAL A 290 28.66 -4.68 -11.09
N ALA A 291 29.14 -4.86 -9.85
CA ALA A 291 28.33 -5.40 -8.76
C ALA A 291 27.13 -4.49 -8.43
N ALA A 292 27.35 -3.18 -8.34
CA ALA A 292 26.27 -2.21 -8.09
C ALA A 292 25.25 -2.16 -9.23
N ASN A 293 25.69 -2.25 -10.49
CA ASN A 293 24.79 -2.29 -11.64
C ASN A 293 24.00 -3.60 -11.69
N SER A 294 24.64 -4.74 -11.43
CA SER A 294 23.97 -6.05 -11.39
C SER A 294 22.88 -6.11 -10.31
N LEU A 295 23.17 -5.58 -9.11
CA LEU A 295 22.16 -5.41 -8.04
C LEU A 295 21.01 -4.47 -8.44
N ARG A 296 21.28 -3.44 -9.24
CA ARG A 296 20.22 -2.55 -9.74
C ARG A 296 19.41 -3.22 -10.85
N GLU A 297 20.01 -4.05 -11.69
CA GLU A 297 19.34 -4.70 -12.82
C GLU A 297 18.47 -5.89 -12.39
N SER A 298 18.75 -6.48 -11.22
CA SER A 298 17.90 -7.52 -10.64
C SER A 298 16.52 -7.01 -10.20
N ILE A 299 16.38 -5.70 -9.95
CA ILE A 299 15.11 -5.07 -9.59
C ILE A 299 14.42 -4.57 -10.87
N SER A 300 13.09 -4.72 -10.94
CA SER A 300 12.34 -4.24 -12.10
C SER A 300 12.50 -2.75 -12.33
N ILE A 301 12.48 -2.35 -13.60
CA ILE A 301 12.59 -0.93 -13.96
C ILE A 301 11.42 -0.11 -13.39
N ASN A 302 10.23 -0.69 -13.29
CA ASN A 302 9.07 -0.07 -12.64
C ASN A 302 9.37 0.28 -11.17
N GLU A 303 9.80 -0.69 -10.35
CA GLU A 303 10.10 -0.46 -8.93
C GLU A 303 11.25 0.53 -8.73
N ARG A 304 12.25 0.50 -9.62
CA ARG A 304 13.36 1.46 -9.59
C ARG A 304 12.89 2.88 -9.87
N LEU A 305 12.06 3.07 -10.89
CA LEU A 305 11.51 4.39 -11.23
C LEU A 305 10.58 4.86 -10.11
N GLN A 306 9.73 3.99 -9.58
CA GLN A 306 8.86 4.32 -8.45
C GLN A 306 9.67 4.75 -7.22
N SER A 307 10.69 3.99 -6.83
CA SER A 307 11.57 4.32 -5.71
C SER A 307 12.36 5.62 -5.95
N ALA A 308 12.73 5.90 -7.21
CA ALA A 308 13.44 7.12 -7.58
C ALA A 308 12.54 8.36 -7.55
N TYR A 309 11.31 8.27 -8.06
CA TYR A 309 10.41 9.42 -8.22
C TYR A 309 9.50 9.67 -7.02
N ALA A 310 9.13 8.64 -6.24
CA ALA A 310 8.20 8.79 -5.11
C ALA A 310 8.62 9.89 -4.10
N PRO A 311 9.90 10.04 -3.72
CA PRO A 311 10.31 11.13 -2.82
C PRO A 311 10.11 12.52 -3.45
N TYR A 312 10.42 12.70 -4.73
CA TYR A 312 10.22 13.98 -5.42
C TYR A 312 8.75 14.31 -5.60
N VAL A 313 7.92 13.29 -5.89
CA VAL A 313 6.48 13.45 -5.99
C VAL A 313 5.90 13.93 -4.65
N ALA A 314 6.23 13.22 -3.56
CA ALA A 314 5.69 13.52 -2.24
C ALA A 314 6.23 14.81 -1.62
N LEU A 315 7.49 15.18 -1.89
CA LEU A 315 8.16 16.30 -1.21
C LEU A 315 8.24 17.58 -2.05
N VAL A 316 8.10 17.50 -3.37
CA VAL A 316 8.26 18.64 -4.27
C VAL A 316 7.02 18.84 -5.14
N ILE A 317 6.64 17.83 -5.94
CA ILE A 317 5.57 18.00 -6.93
C ILE A 317 4.23 18.26 -6.27
N LEU A 318 3.79 17.39 -5.34
CA LEU A 318 2.50 17.56 -4.67
C LEU A 318 2.45 18.85 -3.83
N PRO A 319 3.46 19.20 -3.01
CA PRO A 319 3.47 20.47 -2.30
C PRO A 319 3.44 21.68 -3.24
N LEU A 320 4.19 21.67 -4.34
CA LEU A 320 4.19 22.77 -5.31
C LEU A 320 2.85 22.88 -6.05
N PHE A 321 2.24 21.73 -6.39
CA PHE A 321 0.88 21.67 -6.92
C PHE A 321 -0.14 22.29 -5.96
N ALA A 322 -0.10 21.91 -4.68
CA ALA A 322 -0.97 22.50 -3.68
C ALA A 322 -0.73 24.00 -3.51
N LEU A 323 0.53 24.45 -3.59
CA LEU A 323 0.85 25.86 -3.52
C LEU A 323 0.22 26.66 -4.68
N ALA A 324 0.15 26.07 -5.88
CA ALA A 324 -0.42 26.69 -7.08
C ALA A 324 -1.95 26.63 -7.14
N ASN A 325 -2.57 25.55 -6.65
CA ASN A 325 -4.00 25.27 -6.88
C ASN A 325 -4.88 25.43 -5.63
N ALA A 326 -4.31 25.38 -4.42
CA ALA A 326 -5.07 25.49 -3.17
C ALA A 326 -5.23 26.94 -2.67
N GLY A 327 -4.74 27.93 -3.42
CA GLY A 327 -4.95 29.34 -3.12
C GLY A 327 -6.41 29.72 -3.26
N VAL A 328 -7.03 30.06 -2.15
CA VAL A 328 -8.43 30.44 -2.06
C VAL A 328 -8.54 31.80 -1.38
N VAL A 329 -9.31 32.70 -1.98
CA VAL A 329 -9.60 34.01 -1.39
C VAL A 329 -10.69 33.83 -0.33
N LEU A 330 -10.36 34.17 0.92
CA LEU A 330 -11.20 34.04 2.10
C LEU A 330 -11.60 35.45 2.58
N SER A 331 -12.55 36.09 1.88
CA SER A 331 -13.22 37.29 2.40
C SER A 331 -14.50 36.90 3.15
N GLY A 332 -14.95 37.75 4.08
CA GLY A 332 -16.19 37.50 4.84
C GLY A 332 -17.41 37.30 3.93
N ASP A 333 -17.50 38.08 2.85
CA ASP A 333 -18.56 37.98 1.86
C ASP A 333 -18.48 36.68 1.04
N ILE A 334 -17.27 36.28 0.62
CA ILE A 334 -17.04 35.03 -0.12
C ILE A 334 -17.35 33.81 0.76
N LEU A 335 -16.97 33.83 2.03
CA LEU A 335 -17.25 32.72 2.94
C LEU A 335 -18.76 32.60 3.22
N ALA A 336 -19.46 33.72 3.38
CA ALA A 336 -20.90 33.74 3.51
C ALA A 336 -21.60 33.22 2.23
N ALA A 337 -21.10 33.61 1.05
CA ALA A 337 -21.59 33.10 -0.23
C ALA A 337 -21.35 31.58 -0.35
N ALA A 338 -20.15 31.09 -0.06
CA ALA A 338 -19.80 29.67 -0.11
C ALA A 338 -20.68 28.81 0.82
N LEU A 339 -21.05 29.32 2.00
CA LEU A 339 -21.96 28.62 2.92
C LEU A 339 -23.39 28.45 2.38
N THR A 340 -23.80 29.27 1.41
CA THR A 340 -25.11 29.19 0.75
C THR A 340 -25.03 28.63 -0.68
N SER A 341 -23.80 28.47 -1.20
CA SER A 341 -23.57 27.98 -2.56
C SER A 341 -23.94 26.51 -2.70
N ALA A 342 -24.79 26.23 -3.68
CA ALA A 342 -25.13 24.87 -4.10
C ALA A 342 -23.90 24.11 -4.64
N LEU A 343 -22.93 24.83 -5.23
CA LEU A 343 -21.69 24.23 -5.73
C LEU A 343 -20.81 23.76 -4.56
N THR A 344 -20.54 24.62 -3.59
CA THR A 344 -19.74 24.28 -2.40
C THR A 344 -20.34 23.09 -1.65
N TRP A 345 -21.65 23.10 -1.38
CA TRP A 345 -22.31 21.97 -0.72
C TRP A 345 -22.38 20.72 -1.60
N GLY A 346 -22.53 20.87 -2.91
CA GLY A 346 -22.43 19.77 -3.86
C GLY A 346 -21.08 19.07 -3.76
N VAL A 347 -19.98 19.84 -3.69
CA VAL A 347 -18.63 19.30 -3.47
C VAL A 347 -18.51 18.60 -2.12
N VAL A 348 -18.90 19.28 -1.02
CA VAL A 348 -18.79 18.74 0.34
C VAL A 348 -19.59 17.45 0.52
N ILE A 349 -20.85 17.43 0.08
CA ILE A 349 -21.73 16.27 0.22
C ILE A 349 -21.27 15.15 -0.73
N GLY A 350 -20.89 15.46 -1.97
CA GLY A 350 -20.36 14.49 -2.90
C GLY A 350 -19.12 13.77 -2.35
N LEU A 351 -18.14 14.54 -1.88
CA LEU A 351 -16.90 13.99 -1.32
C LEU A 351 -17.10 13.28 0.02
N VAL A 352 -17.81 13.87 0.99
CA VAL A 352 -17.92 13.27 2.33
C VAL A 352 -18.99 12.19 2.37
N VAL A 353 -20.22 12.53 2.00
CA VAL A 353 -21.36 11.61 2.09
C VAL A 353 -21.37 10.64 0.92
N GLY A 354 -21.11 11.13 -0.30
CA GLY A 354 -21.10 10.29 -1.50
C GLY A 354 -20.03 9.23 -1.46
N LYS A 355 -18.78 9.56 -1.09
CA LYS A 355 -17.71 8.55 -0.96
C LYS A 355 -18.02 7.56 0.14
N PHE A 356 -18.50 8.04 1.29
CA PHE A 356 -18.91 7.15 2.37
C PHE A 356 -19.99 6.17 1.91
N LEU A 357 -21.11 6.66 1.35
CA LEU A 357 -22.21 5.81 0.88
C LEU A 357 -21.77 4.86 -0.24
N GLY A 358 -20.93 5.34 -1.16
CA GLY A 358 -20.46 4.52 -2.27
C GLY A 358 -19.52 3.41 -1.82
N VAL A 359 -18.47 3.74 -1.05
CA VAL A 359 -17.43 2.79 -0.62
C VAL A 359 -17.94 1.89 0.51
N PHE A 360 -18.43 2.47 1.62
CA PHE A 360 -18.93 1.67 2.74
C PHE A 360 -20.21 0.93 2.38
N GLY A 361 -21.15 1.59 1.69
CA GLY A 361 -22.44 0.97 1.33
C GLY A 361 -22.26 -0.25 0.43
N SER A 362 -21.44 -0.15 -0.61
CA SER A 362 -21.15 -1.29 -1.48
C SER A 362 -20.40 -2.41 -0.75
N ALA A 363 -19.37 -2.08 0.05
CA ALA A 363 -18.65 -3.06 0.85
C ALA A 363 -19.56 -3.77 1.87
N ALA A 364 -20.47 -3.04 2.53
CA ALA A 364 -21.44 -3.60 3.46
C ALA A 364 -22.43 -4.54 2.77
N ILE A 365 -22.95 -4.15 1.60
CA ILE A 365 -23.83 -5.00 0.79
C ILE A 365 -23.08 -6.26 0.33
N MET A 366 -21.85 -6.15 -0.14
CA MET A 366 -21.03 -7.30 -0.55
C MET A 366 -20.78 -8.25 0.61
N LYS A 367 -20.46 -7.73 1.79
CA LYS A 367 -20.29 -8.54 3.01
C LYS A 367 -21.58 -9.24 3.42
N LEU A 368 -22.72 -8.54 3.32
CA LEU A 368 -24.04 -9.12 3.60
C LEU A 368 -24.40 -10.24 2.62
N LEU A 369 -24.12 -10.04 1.33
CA LEU A 369 -24.35 -11.02 0.27
C LEU A 369 -23.28 -12.13 0.23
N ARG A 370 -22.25 -12.07 1.08
CA ARG A 370 -21.09 -12.97 1.09
C ARG A 370 -20.37 -13.05 -0.26
N VAL A 371 -20.26 -11.91 -0.93
CA VAL A 371 -19.61 -11.75 -2.23
C VAL A 371 -18.21 -11.15 -2.01
N GLY A 372 -17.18 -11.92 -2.36
CA GLY A 372 -15.78 -11.52 -2.20
C GLY A 372 -15.19 -11.87 -0.83
N GLU A 373 -13.87 -11.82 -0.75
CA GLU A 373 -13.11 -12.19 0.46
C GLU A 373 -12.77 -10.95 1.30
N PHE A 374 -13.42 -10.81 2.45
CA PHE A 374 -13.08 -9.81 3.46
C PHE A 374 -12.11 -10.46 4.45
N GLY A 375 -10.82 -10.17 4.29
CA GLY A 375 -9.78 -10.70 5.16
C GLY A 375 -9.95 -10.35 6.65
N ALA A 376 -9.31 -11.13 7.52
CA ALA A 376 -9.29 -10.90 8.98
C ALA A 376 -8.89 -9.46 9.35
N GLY A 377 -9.70 -8.79 10.18
CA GLY A 377 -9.41 -7.41 10.59
C GLY A 377 -9.98 -6.32 9.67
N LEU A 378 -10.52 -6.68 8.48
CA LEU A 378 -11.29 -5.75 7.65
C LEU A 378 -12.77 -5.76 8.07
N THR A 379 -13.04 -5.22 9.26
CA THR A 379 -14.38 -5.12 9.83
C THR A 379 -15.14 -3.91 9.27
N LEU A 380 -16.48 -3.88 9.43
CA LEU A 380 -17.31 -2.82 8.82
C LEU A 380 -17.05 -1.45 9.44
N ASP A 381 -16.78 -1.40 10.74
CA ASP A 381 -16.32 -0.22 11.47
C ASP A 381 -15.01 0.35 10.92
N ARG A 382 -14.05 -0.52 10.56
CA ARG A 382 -12.78 -0.12 9.93
C ARG A 382 -13.00 0.39 8.51
N ILE A 383 -13.81 -0.33 7.72
CA ILE A 383 -14.20 0.10 6.38
C ILE A 383 -14.92 1.44 6.45
N ALA A 384 -15.79 1.68 7.44
CA ALA A 384 -16.49 2.95 7.62
C ALA A 384 -15.51 4.11 7.81
N GLY A 385 -14.53 3.96 8.70
CA GLY A 385 -13.49 4.99 8.89
C GLY A 385 -12.65 5.21 7.63
N GLY A 386 -12.29 4.14 6.93
CA GLY A 386 -11.56 4.22 5.65
C GLY A 386 -12.37 4.89 4.54
N ALA A 387 -13.65 4.56 4.41
CA ALA A 387 -14.57 5.13 3.42
C ALA A 387 -14.78 6.63 3.62
N VAL A 388 -14.78 7.11 4.88
CA VAL A 388 -14.79 8.55 5.15
C VAL A 388 -13.47 9.19 4.71
N LEU A 389 -12.31 8.56 4.95
CA LEU A 389 -11.03 9.09 4.47
C LEU A 389 -10.94 9.13 2.94
N CYS A 390 -11.64 8.24 2.21
CA CYS A 390 -11.76 8.33 0.75
C CYS A 390 -12.43 9.64 0.28
N GLY A 391 -13.11 10.37 1.16
CA GLY A 391 -13.63 11.71 0.87
C GLY A 391 -12.56 12.80 0.74
N ILE A 392 -11.28 12.50 1.00
CA ILE A 392 -10.18 13.45 0.82
C ILE A 392 -9.74 13.42 -0.64
N GLY A 393 -10.44 14.14 -1.52
CA GLY A 393 -10.10 14.22 -2.96
C GLY A 393 -8.99 15.22 -3.31
N PHE A 394 -8.75 16.20 -2.42
CA PHE A 394 -7.74 17.27 -2.47
C PHE A 394 -7.04 17.47 -3.81
N THR A 395 -5.93 16.77 -4.10
CA THR A 395 -5.09 17.06 -5.28
C THR A 395 -5.84 16.93 -6.60
N ILE A 396 -6.48 15.78 -6.85
CA ILE A 396 -7.18 15.53 -8.11
C ILE A 396 -8.48 16.34 -8.17
N SER A 397 -9.15 16.54 -7.03
CA SER A 397 -10.33 17.41 -6.98
C SER A 397 -10.01 18.86 -7.35
N LEU A 398 -8.94 19.44 -6.78
CA LEU A 398 -8.50 20.81 -7.12
C LEU A 398 -8.07 20.90 -8.59
N PHE A 399 -7.41 19.87 -9.10
CA PHE A 399 -7.03 19.79 -10.50
C PHE A 399 -8.25 19.80 -11.44
N ILE A 400 -9.30 19.04 -11.11
CA ILE A 400 -10.52 18.98 -11.94
C ILE A 400 -11.33 20.27 -11.85
N VAL A 401 -11.25 21.03 -10.75
CA VAL A 401 -11.92 22.35 -10.65
C VAL A 401 -11.49 23.26 -11.81
N ASP A 402 -10.19 23.32 -12.08
CA ASP A 402 -9.65 24.20 -13.14
C ASP A 402 -9.96 23.69 -14.56
N LEU A 403 -10.21 22.38 -14.70
CA LEU A 403 -10.60 21.77 -15.98
C LEU A 403 -12.09 21.90 -16.28
N ALA A 404 -12.93 21.91 -15.25
CA ALA A 404 -14.37 21.74 -15.40
C ALA A 404 -15.17 23.04 -15.25
N ILE A 405 -14.58 24.08 -14.65
CA ILE A 405 -15.27 25.33 -14.30
C ILE A 405 -14.48 26.49 -14.89
N ASP A 406 -15.10 27.27 -15.78
CA ASP A 406 -14.47 28.45 -16.38
C ASP A 406 -14.55 29.71 -15.50
N ASP A 407 -15.62 29.84 -14.71
CA ASP A 407 -15.87 31.02 -13.88
C ASP A 407 -14.94 31.05 -12.64
N PRO A 408 -14.07 32.06 -12.47
CA PRO A 408 -13.14 32.13 -11.34
C PRO A 408 -13.82 32.19 -9.97
N ALA A 409 -15.03 32.77 -9.89
CA ALA A 409 -15.78 32.83 -8.63
C ALA A 409 -16.28 31.43 -8.23
N ALA A 410 -16.91 30.71 -9.18
CA ALA A 410 -17.30 29.31 -8.99
C ALA A 410 -16.11 28.38 -8.72
N GLN A 411 -14.94 28.60 -9.36
CA GLN A 411 -13.71 27.87 -9.03
C GLN A 411 -13.34 28.07 -7.56
N ASN A 412 -13.34 29.31 -7.07
CA ASN A 412 -13.04 29.60 -5.67
C ASN A 412 -14.04 28.91 -4.71
N GLU A 413 -15.35 28.95 -5.01
CA GLU A 413 -16.38 28.23 -4.24
C GLU A 413 -16.17 26.71 -4.21
N ALA A 414 -15.79 26.11 -5.35
CA ALA A 414 -15.48 24.69 -5.43
C ALA A 414 -14.23 24.33 -4.64
N ARG A 415 -13.15 25.13 -4.73
CA ARG A 415 -11.91 24.94 -3.94
C ARG A 415 -12.19 25.03 -2.44
N VAL A 416 -13.01 26.00 -1.99
CA VAL A 416 -13.49 26.05 -0.58
C VAL A 416 -14.16 24.73 -0.21
N GLY A 417 -15.06 24.23 -1.08
CA GLY A 417 -15.75 22.95 -0.87
C GLY A 417 -14.80 21.77 -0.72
N VAL A 418 -13.79 21.65 -1.59
CA VAL A 418 -12.79 20.56 -1.55
C VAL A 418 -11.97 20.61 -0.25
N LEU A 419 -11.53 21.80 0.15
CA LEU A 419 -10.75 21.99 1.38
C LEU A 419 -11.61 21.68 2.63
N ALA A 420 -12.85 22.18 2.67
CA ALA A 420 -13.79 21.92 3.76
C ALA A 420 -14.12 20.42 3.86
N ALA A 421 -14.39 19.76 2.72
CA ALA A 421 -14.64 18.32 2.66
C ALA A 421 -13.46 17.53 3.23
N SER A 422 -12.23 17.88 2.86
CA SER A 422 -11.02 17.19 3.33
C SER A 422 -10.85 17.29 4.85
N VAL A 423 -11.10 18.47 5.44
CA VAL A 423 -11.04 18.68 6.89
C VAL A 423 -12.17 17.92 7.60
N ILE A 424 -13.40 17.99 7.07
CA ILE A 424 -14.57 17.29 7.63
C ILE A 424 -14.35 15.78 7.59
N ALA A 425 -13.92 15.24 6.44
CA ALA A 425 -13.59 13.82 6.27
C ALA A 425 -12.53 13.37 7.28
N PHE A 426 -11.43 14.11 7.42
CA PHE A 426 -10.40 13.80 8.40
C PHE A 426 -10.92 13.78 9.85
N ALA A 427 -11.73 14.78 10.23
CA ALA A 427 -12.29 14.88 11.57
C ALA A 427 -13.29 13.73 11.86
N ILE A 428 -14.20 13.45 10.93
CA ILE A 428 -15.17 12.36 11.06
C ILE A 428 -14.45 11.01 11.10
N ALA A 429 -13.49 10.76 10.21
CA ALA A 429 -12.73 9.52 10.22
C ALA A 429 -11.99 9.33 11.55
N THR A 430 -11.36 10.40 12.07
CA THR A 430 -10.73 10.37 13.40
C THR A 430 -11.72 9.97 14.47
N ALA A 431 -12.91 10.57 14.50
CA ALA A 431 -13.94 10.22 15.46
C ALA A 431 -14.39 8.76 15.32
N VAL A 432 -14.66 8.29 14.09
CA VAL A 432 -15.07 6.92 13.79
C VAL A 432 -14.02 5.92 14.28
N PHE A 433 -12.75 6.11 13.94
CA PHE A 433 -11.68 5.22 14.40
C PHE A 433 -11.50 5.23 15.91
N ARG A 434 -11.55 6.41 16.55
CA ARG A 434 -11.41 6.51 18.02
C ARG A 434 -12.58 5.88 18.76
N ILE A 435 -13.80 6.02 18.26
CA ILE A 435 -14.98 5.35 18.82
C ILE A 435 -14.86 3.84 18.61
N SER A 436 -14.48 3.41 17.40
CA SER A 436 -14.29 2.00 17.07
C SER A 436 -13.25 1.32 17.96
N ASP A 437 -12.12 1.99 18.19
CA ASP A 437 -11.05 1.54 19.09
C ASP A 437 -11.48 1.56 20.57
N ALA A 438 -12.34 2.50 20.97
CA ALA A 438 -12.84 2.54 22.34
C ALA A 438 -13.87 1.43 22.62
N VAL A 439 -14.68 1.05 21.62
CA VAL A 439 -15.71 0.02 21.74
C VAL A 439 -15.12 -1.39 21.72
N HIS A 440 -14.01 -1.61 21.01
CA HIS A 440 -13.32 -2.91 20.94
C HIS A 440 -11.95 -2.82 21.65
N PRO A 441 -11.90 -2.97 22.99
CA PRO A 441 -10.65 -2.91 23.75
C PRO A 441 -9.68 -4.05 23.39
N ASP A 442 -8.37 -3.81 23.59
CA ASP A 442 -7.27 -4.72 23.24
C ASP A 442 -7.40 -6.12 23.87
N GLU A 443 -8.13 -6.26 24.97
CA GLU A 443 -8.34 -7.56 25.61
C GLU A 443 -9.00 -8.56 24.67
N GLU A 444 -9.92 -8.20 23.77
CA GLU A 444 -10.51 -9.18 22.84
C GLU A 444 -9.65 -9.44 21.59
N THR A 445 -8.78 -8.50 21.23
CA THR A 445 -8.01 -8.56 19.98
C THR A 445 -6.87 -9.56 20.11
N GLY A 446 -6.89 -10.60 19.28
CA GLY A 446 -5.85 -11.63 19.29
C GLY A 446 -6.07 -12.77 20.26
N GLN A 447 -7.08 -12.73 21.14
CA GLN A 447 -7.40 -13.85 22.02
C GLN A 447 -7.98 -15.04 21.27
N THR A 448 -8.56 -14.83 20.09
CA THR A 448 -9.13 -15.89 19.27
C THR A 448 -8.55 -15.89 17.87
N LEU A 449 -8.48 -17.07 17.28
CA LEU A 449 -8.08 -17.26 15.90
C LEU A 449 -9.10 -16.62 14.96
N VAL A 450 -8.68 -15.61 14.18
CA VAL A 450 -9.63 -14.81 13.37
C VAL A 450 -10.08 -15.56 12.12
N ARG A 451 -9.20 -16.34 11.49
CA ARG A 451 -9.54 -17.22 10.37
C ARG A 451 -9.57 -18.67 10.85
N PRO A 452 -10.73 -19.36 10.81
CA PRO A 452 -10.81 -20.78 11.14
C PRO A 452 -9.86 -21.61 10.27
N VAL A 453 -9.53 -22.82 10.71
CA VAL A 453 -8.71 -23.74 9.92
C VAL A 453 -9.49 -24.19 8.68
N ASP A 454 -8.83 -24.13 7.52
CA ASP A 454 -9.33 -24.61 6.23
C ASP A 454 -8.35 -25.65 5.65
N PRO A 455 -8.72 -26.94 5.61
CA PRO A 455 -7.88 -28.02 5.08
C PRO A 455 -7.47 -27.88 3.60
N ARG A 456 -8.11 -26.99 2.83
CA ARG A 456 -7.73 -26.72 1.42
C ARG A 456 -6.62 -25.70 1.28
N ARG A 457 -6.44 -24.87 2.30
CA ARG A 457 -5.49 -23.76 2.34
C ARG A 457 -4.34 -24.07 3.28
N ASP A 458 -4.67 -24.46 4.50
CA ASP A 458 -3.72 -24.58 5.59
C ASP A 458 -2.94 -25.89 5.52
N HIS A 459 -1.64 -25.82 5.80
CA HIS A 459 -0.82 -27.02 5.95
C HIS A 459 -1.06 -27.62 7.32
N MET A 460 -1.62 -28.82 7.33
CA MET A 460 -2.01 -29.51 8.56
C MET A 460 -1.49 -30.94 8.68
N PHE A 461 -1.23 -31.35 9.92
CA PHE A 461 -1.06 -32.74 10.34
C PHE A 461 -2.28 -33.17 11.15
N GLY A 462 -2.67 -34.44 11.05
CA GLY A 462 -3.84 -35.00 11.73
C GLY A 462 -5.13 -34.89 10.90
N THR A 463 -6.24 -35.35 11.45
CA THR A 463 -7.54 -35.35 10.76
C THR A 463 -8.27 -34.01 10.92
N ALA A 464 -9.15 -33.69 9.96
CA ALA A 464 -9.98 -32.49 10.04
C ALA A 464 -10.95 -32.51 11.24
N ASP A 465 -11.30 -33.70 11.73
CA ASP A 465 -12.24 -33.91 12.84
C ASP A 465 -11.54 -34.17 14.18
N ALA A 466 -10.24 -33.89 14.26
CA ALA A 466 -9.45 -34.09 15.47
C ALA A 466 -10.02 -33.28 16.65
N ARG A 467 -10.01 -33.89 17.85
CA ARG A 467 -10.55 -33.28 19.08
C ARG A 467 -9.76 -32.05 19.51
N TYR A 468 -8.46 -32.06 19.30
CA TYR A 468 -7.53 -31.03 19.73
C TYR A 468 -6.95 -30.33 18.50
N GLU A 469 -6.91 -29.01 18.53
CA GLU A 469 -6.35 -28.15 17.49
C GLU A 469 -5.24 -27.29 18.09
N VAL A 470 -4.09 -27.26 17.41
CA VAL A 470 -3.03 -26.29 17.66
C VAL A 470 -2.71 -25.58 16.35
N VAL A 471 -2.89 -24.26 16.32
CA VAL A 471 -2.44 -23.40 15.23
C VAL A 471 -1.21 -22.64 15.69
N GLU A 472 -0.10 -22.78 14.98
CA GLU A 472 1.14 -22.06 15.23
C GLU A 472 1.35 -20.99 14.15
N TYR A 473 1.52 -19.74 14.60
CA TYR A 473 2.09 -18.67 13.77
C TYR A 473 3.58 -18.60 14.03
N GLY A 474 4.37 -18.88 13.00
CA GLY A 474 5.80 -19.08 13.14
C GLY A 474 6.65 -18.41 12.06
N ASP A 475 7.95 -18.40 12.33
CA ASP A 475 8.99 -17.82 11.48
C ASP A 475 10.16 -18.81 11.40
N PHE A 476 10.54 -19.20 10.18
CA PHE A 476 11.58 -20.21 9.95
C PHE A 476 13.00 -19.79 10.38
N GLN A 477 13.27 -18.51 10.57
CA GLN A 477 14.54 -18.01 11.11
C GLN A 477 14.49 -17.78 12.62
N CYS A 478 13.32 -17.85 13.25
CA CYS A 478 13.19 -17.66 14.68
C CYS A 478 13.72 -18.88 15.46
N PRO A 479 14.72 -18.73 16.35
CA PRO A 479 15.24 -19.84 17.17
C PRO A 479 14.20 -20.41 18.14
N PHE A 480 13.23 -19.59 18.57
CA PHE A 480 12.15 -20.06 19.44
C PHE A 480 11.14 -20.92 18.67
N CYS A 481 10.87 -20.61 17.40
CA CYS A 481 10.01 -21.44 16.53
C CYS A 481 10.64 -22.81 16.28
N SER A 482 11.95 -22.87 16.05
CA SER A 482 12.67 -24.15 15.92
C SER A 482 12.55 -25.03 17.18
N LYS A 483 12.70 -24.43 18.36
CA LYS A 483 12.48 -25.15 19.64
C LYS A 483 11.02 -25.60 19.80
N ALA A 484 10.07 -24.77 19.40
CA ALA A 484 8.64 -25.07 19.41
C ALA A 484 8.29 -26.25 18.50
N SER A 485 8.85 -26.32 17.28
CA SER A 485 8.67 -27.46 16.36
C SER A 485 9.03 -28.79 17.03
N GLY A 486 10.13 -28.82 17.80
CA GLY A 486 10.50 -29.98 18.62
C GLY A 486 9.51 -30.33 19.74
N ALA A 487 8.93 -29.32 20.40
CA ALA A 487 7.88 -29.53 21.41
C ALA A 487 6.58 -30.06 20.78
N ILE A 488 6.15 -29.50 19.65
CA ILE A 488 4.97 -29.94 18.90
C ILE A 488 5.12 -31.39 18.43
N GLN A 489 6.32 -31.80 18.01
CA GLN A 489 6.57 -33.20 17.68
C GLN A 489 6.27 -34.14 18.85
N GLN A 490 6.67 -33.79 20.07
CA GLN A 490 6.36 -34.60 21.27
C GLN A 490 4.86 -34.57 21.60
N VAL A 491 4.19 -33.43 21.45
CA VAL A 491 2.72 -33.34 21.62
C VAL A 491 2.01 -34.28 20.64
N ARG A 492 2.48 -34.34 19.39
CA ARG A 492 1.95 -35.24 18.36
C ARG A 492 2.20 -36.71 18.69
N GLU A 493 3.38 -37.06 19.19
CA GLU A 493 3.70 -38.44 19.60
C GLU A 493 2.80 -38.92 20.75
N GLU A 494 2.41 -38.02 21.66
CA GLU A 494 1.51 -38.33 22.79
C GLU A 494 0.02 -38.38 22.38
N LEU A 495 -0.46 -37.40 21.61
CA LEU A 495 -1.90 -37.24 21.31
C LEU A 495 -2.35 -37.95 20.03
N GLY A 496 -1.42 -38.34 19.14
CA GLY A 496 -1.72 -39.11 17.93
C GLY A 496 -2.78 -38.44 17.05
N ASP A 497 -3.77 -39.24 16.62
CA ASP A 497 -4.84 -38.81 15.71
C ASP A 497 -5.86 -37.85 16.34
N GLU A 498 -5.81 -37.66 17.67
CA GLU A 498 -6.66 -36.68 18.36
C GLU A 498 -6.20 -35.24 18.17
N LEU A 499 -5.00 -35.01 17.61
CA LEU A 499 -4.42 -33.69 17.37
C LEU A 499 -4.44 -33.32 15.89
N ARG A 500 -4.99 -32.14 15.60
CA ARG A 500 -4.74 -31.36 14.39
C ARG A 500 -3.73 -30.27 14.69
N TYR A 501 -2.57 -30.32 14.03
CA TYR A 501 -1.59 -29.24 14.06
C TYR A 501 -1.61 -28.48 12.74
N VAL A 502 -1.57 -27.16 12.81
CA VAL A 502 -1.64 -26.25 11.66
C VAL A 502 -0.50 -25.24 11.73
N TRP A 503 0.20 -25.09 10.61
CA TRP A 503 1.23 -24.06 10.45
C TRP A 503 0.68 -22.84 9.69
N ARG A 504 0.97 -21.64 10.18
CA ARG A 504 0.74 -20.36 9.48
C ARG A 504 1.95 -19.45 9.61
N HIS A 505 2.15 -18.61 8.60
CA HIS A 505 3.35 -17.77 8.49
C HIS A 505 3.22 -16.44 9.23
N ALA A 506 4.18 -16.14 10.11
CA ALA A 506 4.34 -14.82 10.72
C ALA A 506 5.83 -14.37 10.68
N PRO A 507 6.43 -14.23 9.48
CA PRO A 507 7.82 -13.81 9.33
C PRO A 507 8.04 -12.40 9.91
N LEU A 508 8.94 -12.30 10.88
CA LEU A 508 9.33 -11.04 11.52
C LEU A 508 10.44 -10.35 10.71
N VAL A 509 10.10 -9.84 9.52
CA VAL A 509 11.06 -9.34 8.51
C VAL A 509 12.05 -8.28 9.00
N ASP A 510 11.67 -7.50 10.01
CA ASP A 510 12.55 -6.49 10.63
C ASP A 510 13.67 -7.12 11.47
N GLN A 511 13.45 -8.34 11.98
CA GLN A 511 14.38 -9.09 12.81
C GLN A 511 15.06 -10.21 12.01
N HIS A 512 14.35 -10.79 11.05
CA HIS A 512 14.75 -11.96 10.28
C HIS A 512 14.62 -11.69 8.77
N PRO A 513 15.68 -11.19 8.10
CA PRO A 513 15.59 -10.72 6.73
C PRO A 513 15.22 -11.76 5.67
N ASN A 514 15.46 -13.06 5.92
CA ASN A 514 15.15 -14.16 5.00
C ASN A 514 13.88 -14.93 5.38
N ALA A 515 13.22 -14.59 6.48
CA ALA A 515 12.04 -15.31 6.97
C ALA A 515 10.90 -15.31 5.94
N LEU A 516 10.67 -14.19 5.26
CA LEU A 516 9.67 -14.09 4.21
C LEU A 516 10.00 -15.01 3.02
N ALA A 517 11.26 -15.05 2.59
CA ALA A 517 11.70 -15.92 1.51
C ALA A 517 11.57 -17.40 1.88
N GLY A 518 11.88 -17.76 3.13
CA GLY A 518 11.67 -19.12 3.66
C GLY A 518 10.18 -19.50 3.67
N ALA A 519 9.31 -18.57 4.08
CA ALA A 519 7.86 -18.77 4.06
C ALA A 519 7.35 -19.02 2.63
N GLU A 520 7.68 -18.14 1.68
CA GLU A 520 7.30 -18.29 0.26
C GLU A 520 7.86 -19.59 -0.34
N ALA A 521 9.09 -19.97 0.03
CA ALA A 521 9.70 -21.21 -0.41
C ALA A 521 8.98 -22.46 0.11
N SER A 522 8.54 -22.46 1.37
CA SER A 522 7.78 -23.58 1.92
C SER A 522 6.43 -23.77 1.19
N GLU A 523 5.76 -22.67 0.82
CA GLU A 523 4.54 -22.69 0.02
C GLU A 523 4.79 -23.17 -1.41
N ALA A 524 5.88 -22.74 -2.04
CA ALA A 524 6.28 -23.25 -3.35
C ALA A 524 6.59 -24.76 -3.32
N ALA A 525 7.18 -25.27 -2.24
CA ALA A 525 7.37 -26.71 -2.02
C ALA A 525 6.05 -27.44 -1.78
N ALA A 526 5.06 -26.79 -1.14
CA ALA A 526 3.74 -27.36 -0.91
C ALA A 526 2.98 -27.64 -2.21
N LEU A 527 3.15 -26.81 -3.24
CA LEU A 527 2.58 -27.05 -4.58
C LEU A 527 3.11 -28.33 -5.26
N GLN A 528 4.19 -28.90 -4.73
CA GLN A 528 4.74 -30.20 -5.11
C GLN A 528 4.54 -31.28 -4.02
N GLY A 529 3.74 -31.00 -2.99
CA GLY A 529 3.40 -31.94 -1.92
C GLY A 529 4.49 -32.17 -0.88
N ARG A 530 5.45 -31.24 -0.73
CA ARG A 530 6.63 -31.39 0.14
C ARG A 530 6.75 -30.32 1.23
N PHE A 531 5.64 -29.73 1.66
CA PHE A 531 5.65 -28.64 2.65
C PHE A 531 6.42 -29.01 3.92
N TRP A 532 6.09 -30.14 4.53
CA TRP A 532 6.64 -30.56 5.83
C TRP A 532 8.10 -31.02 5.76
N GLU A 533 8.52 -31.64 4.65
CA GLU A 533 9.93 -31.94 4.42
C GLU A 533 10.75 -30.67 4.27
N PHE A 534 10.18 -29.67 3.61
CA PHE A 534 10.83 -28.37 3.40
C PHE A 534 10.93 -27.57 4.71
N GLU A 535 9.84 -27.51 5.49
CA GLU A 535 9.79 -26.89 6.82
C GLU A 535 10.89 -27.46 7.74
N ARG A 536 10.96 -28.79 7.88
CA ARG A 536 12.02 -29.43 8.68
C ARG A 536 13.42 -29.08 8.17
N GLY A 537 13.61 -29.01 6.86
CA GLY A 537 14.86 -28.61 6.25
C GLY A 537 15.26 -27.18 6.60
N LEU A 538 14.31 -26.24 6.58
CA LEU A 538 14.54 -24.84 6.95
C LEU A 538 14.91 -24.70 8.43
N PHE A 539 14.23 -25.43 9.33
CA PHE A 539 14.55 -25.40 10.76
C PHE A 539 15.86 -26.11 11.11
N ALA A 540 16.26 -27.13 10.34
CA ALA A 540 17.54 -27.80 10.54
C ALA A 540 18.74 -26.90 10.20
N ASP A 541 18.53 -25.87 9.36
CA ASP A 541 19.58 -24.99 8.86
C ASP A 541 19.18 -23.49 8.91
N GLN A 542 18.78 -23.00 10.09
CA GLN A 542 18.27 -21.62 10.26
C GLN A 542 19.29 -20.52 9.91
N GLU A 543 20.59 -20.84 9.99
CA GLU A 543 21.67 -19.91 9.68
C GLU A 543 21.91 -19.74 8.17
N ASN A 544 21.48 -20.72 7.36
CA ASN A 544 21.69 -20.72 5.90
C ASN A 544 20.35 -20.78 5.16
N GLN A 545 19.63 -19.67 5.15
CA GLN A 545 18.38 -19.50 4.41
C GLN A 545 18.49 -18.43 3.32
N LEU A 546 19.68 -18.26 2.72
CA LEU A 546 19.80 -17.40 1.55
C LEU A 546 19.06 -18.05 0.37
N PRO A 547 18.70 -17.28 -0.67
CA PRO A 547 18.08 -17.84 -1.88
C PRO A 547 18.86 -19.01 -2.49
N SER A 548 20.20 -19.01 -2.38
CA SER A 548 21.05 -20.14 -2.78
C SER A 548 20.77 -21.41 -1.99
N ASP A 549 20.61 -21.28 -0.68
CA ASP A 549 20.43 -22.39 0.23
C ASP A 549 19.02 -22.99 0.13
N ILE A 550 18.01 -22.13 -0.03
CA ILE A 550 16.60 -22.52 -0.22
C ILE A 550 16.43 -23.48 -1.40
N VAL A 551 17.03 -23.18 -2.56
CA VAL A 551 16.91 -24.06 -3.73
C VAL A 551 17.85 -25.26 -3.65
N ARG A 552 19.00 -25.13 -2.98
CA ARG A 552 19.81 -26.30 -2.65
C ARG A 552 19.01 -27.29 -1.82
N LEU A 553 18.27 -26.81 -0.82
CA LEU A 553 17.35 -27.62 -0.03
C LEU A 553 16.26 -28.22 -0.92
N ALA A 554 15.68 -27.44 -1.84
CA ALA A 554 14.69 -27.96 -2.79
C ALA A 554 15.23 -29.13 -3.63
N ALA A 555 16.44 -28.99 -4.16
CA ALA A 555 17.13 -30.03 -4.91
C ALA A 555 17.42 -31.27 -4.07
N GLN A 556 17.88 -31.09 -2.82
CA GLN A 556 18.14 -32.18 -1.88
C GLN A 556 16.87 -32.97 -1.52
N LEU A 557 15.73 -32.30 -1.44
CA LEU A 557 14.42 -32.90 -1.19
C LEU A 557 13.79 -33.51 -2.45
N GLY A 558 14.47 -33.46 -3.59
CA GLY A 558 14.01 -34.06 -4.85
C GLY A 558 12.87 -33.30 -5.53
N LEU A 559 12.71 -32.01 -5.25
CA LEU A 559 11.74 -31.16 -5.95
C LEU A 559 12.15 -30.92 -7.41
N ASP A 560 11.17 -30.70 -8.29
CA ASP A 560 11.42 -30.13 -9.62
C ASP A 560 11.84 -28.66 -9.41
N VAL A 561 13.15 -28.42 -9.43
CA VAL A 561 13.74 -27.10 -9.17
C VAL A 561 13.25 -26.05 -10.18
N PRO A 562 13.26 -26.28 -11.51
CA PRO A 562 12.68 -25.34 -12.46
C PRO A 562 11.22 -24.98 -12.18
N ARG A 563 10.39 -25.94 -11.75
CA ARG A 563 9.01 -25.68 -11.34
C ARG A 563 8.96 -24.88 -10.04
N PHE A 564 9.72 -25.30 -9.03
CA PHE A 564 9.81 -24.64 -7.73
C PHE A 564 10.19 -23.16 -7.87
N GLU A 565 11.18 -22.84 -8.70
CA GLU A 565 11.61 -21.45 -8.94
C GLU A 565 10.54 -20.60 -9.62
N ARG A 566 9.71 -21.19 -10.51
CA ARG A 566 8.55 -20.49 -11.09
C ARG A 566 7.47 -20.26 -10.05
N ASP A 567 7.18 -21.28 -9.25
CA ASP A 567 6.13 -21.26 -8.22
C ASP A 567 6.48 -20.25 -7.11
N LEU A 568 7.76 -20.13 -6.74
CA LEU A 568 8.28 -19.12 -5.82
C LEU A 568 8.00 -17.68 -6.28
N GLN A 569 7.96 -17.45 -7.59
CA GLN A 569 7.67 -16.13 -8.19
C GLN A 569 6.16 -15.91 -8.41
N SER A 570 5.31 -16.87 -8.07
CA SER A 570 3.87 -16.79 -8.34
C SER A 570 3.18 -15.79 -7.40
N ALA A 571 2.11 -15.17 -7.93
CA ALA A 571 1.23 -14.32 -7.13
C ALA A 571 0.47 -15.13 -6.07
N GLU A 572 0.22 -16.42 -6.31
CA GLU A 572 -0.47 -17.32 -5.40
C GLU A 572 0.32 -17.56 -4.11
N VAL A 573 1.59 -17.97 -4.23
CA VAL A 573 2.49 -18.21 -3.08
C VAL A 573 2.64 -16.97 -2.21
N ALA A 574 2.95 -15.82 -2.83
CA ALA A 574 3.13 -14.57 -2.10
C ALA A 574 1.83 -14.09 -1.43
N ALA A 575 0.68 -14.32 -2.06
CA ALA A 575 -0.60 -13.96 -1.46
C ALA A 575 -0.91 -14.81 -0.24
N HIS A 576 -0.59 -16.12 -0.26
CA HIS A 576 -0.82 -17.00 0.88
C HIS A 576 -0.04 -16.52 2.12
N VAL A 577 1.27 -16.32 1.97
CA VAL A 577 2.13 -15.85 3.06
C VAL A 577 1.70 -14.48 3.57
N ARG A 578 1.39 -13.56 2.66
CA ARG A 578 0.90 -12.21 3.02
C ARG A 578 -0.42 -12.28 3.78
N ASP A 579 -1.32 -13.17 3.41
CA ASP A 579 -2.60 -13.35 4.11
C ASP A 579 -2.40 -13.82 5.56
N ASP A 580 -1.49 -14.76 5.79
CA ASP A 580 -1.15 -15.20 7.15
C ASP A 580 -0.50 -14.06 7.96
N MET A 581 0.40 -13.28 7.35
CA MET A 581 1.00 -12.11 8.00
C MET A 581 -0.04 -11.06 8.39
N LEU A 582 -1.02 -10.81 7.51
CA LEU A 582 -2.11 -9.88 7.78
C LEU A 582 -3.07 -10.43 8.86
N ASP A 583 -3.30 -11.75 8.90
CA ASP A 583 -4.05 -12.39 9.99
C ASP A 583 -3.30 -12.26 11.33
N ALA A 584 -1.98 -12.46 11.31
CA ALA A 584 -1.10 -12.30 12.46
C ALA A 584 -1.13 -10.86 12.98
N GLU A 585 -1.00 -9.85 12.10
CA GLU A 585 -1.15 -8.44 12.46
C GLU A 585 -2.56 -8.15 13.03
N ALA A 586 -3.60 -8.71 12.41
CA ALA A 586 -5.00 -8.56 12.85
C ALA A 586 -5.25 -9.09 14.26
N MET A 587 -4.48 -10.09 14.65
CA MET A 587 -4.50 -10.65 15.98
C MET A 587 -3.47 -9.98 16.91
N GLY A 588 -2.66 -9.02 16.46
CA GLY A 588 -1.59 -8.46 17.28
C GLY A 588 -0.55 -9.51 17.68
N VAL A 589 -0.19 -10.40 16.75
CA VAL A 589 0.94 -11.31 16.89
C VAL A 589 2.21 -10.52 16.56
N ASP A 590 2.85 -9.99 17.58
CA ASP A 590 4.09 -9.21 17.49
C ASP A 590 5.36 -10.05 17.81
N SER A 591 5.15 -11.30 18.21
CA SER A 591 6.19 -12.24 18.62
C SER A 591 5.81 -13.66 18.17
N VAL A 592 6.83 -14.45 17.88
CA VAL A 592 6.70 -15.83 17.40
C VAL A 592 7.66 -16.75 18.17
N PRO A 593 7.29 -18.01 18.42
CA PRO A 593 6.05 -18.67 18.01
C PRO A 593 4.85 -18.19 18.83
N THR A 594 3.69 -18.02 18.18
CA THR A 594 2.42 -17.76 18.86
C THR A 594 1.46 -18.91 18.56
N PHE A 595 0.85 -19.46 19.61
CA PHE A 595 -0.03 -20.61 19.53
C PHE A 595 -1.49 -20.25 19.79
N PHE A 596 -2.39 -20.91 19.07
CA PHE A 596 -3.82 -20.95 19.36
C PHE A 596 -4.22 -22.40 19.60
N ILE A 597 -4.83 -22.67 20.74
CA ILE A 597 -5.37 -23.96 21.14
C ILE A 597 -6.90 -23.89 21.01
N ASN A 598 -7.48 -24.74 20.16
CA ASN A 598 -8.92 -24.79 19.88
C ASN A 598 -9.51 -23.39 19.60
N GLY A 599 -8.83 -22.64 18.74
CA GLY A 599 -9.21 -21.26 18.39
C GLY A 599 -8.93 -20.19 19.46
N ARG A 600 -8.34 -20.49 20.63
CA ARG A 600 -7.99 -19.51 21.66
C ARG A 600 -6.47 -19.34 21.79
N ARG A 601 -5.96 -18.11 21.88
CA ARG A 601 -4.54 -17.83 22.07
C ARG A 601 -4.05 -18.48 23.36
N HIS A 602 -3.01 -19.29 23.24
CA HIS A 602 -2.30 -19.87 24.38
C HIS A 602 -1.35 -18.83 24.97
N VAL A 603 -1.47 -18.58 26.27
CA VAL A 603 -0.59 -17.70 27.02
C VAL A 603 0.12 -18.54 28.08
N GLY A 604 1.38 -18.85 27.85
CA GLY A 604 2.18 -19.65 28.76
C GLY A 604 3.38 -20.32 28.09
N PRO A 605 4.10 -21.18 28.81
CA PRO A 605 5.17 -21.98 28.23
C PRO A 605 4.66 -22.87 27.09
N TYR A 606 5.50 -23.06 26.08
CA TYR A 606 5.22 -23.86 24.88
C TYR A 606 6.00 -25.19 24.87
N ASP A 607 6.49 -25.64 26.03
CA ASP A 607 6.99 -27.01 26.17
C ASP A 607 5.84 -28.02 26.00
N ALA A 608 6.17 -29.25 25.58
CA ALA A 608 5.18 -30.25 25.24
C ALA A 608 4.20 -30.55 26.39
N GLY A 609 4.70 -30.62 27.63
CA GLY A 609 3.87 -30.88 28.81
C GLY A 609 2.86 -29.77 29.07
N SER A 610 3.30 -28.51 28.95
CA SER A 610 2.41 -27.35 29.07
C SER A 610 1.35 -27.30 27.98
N LEU A 611 1.71 -27.59 26.72
CA LEU A 611 0.76 -27.63 25.61
C LEU A 611 -0.25 -28.77 25.75
N ILE A 612 0.18 -29.99 26.10
CA ILE A 612 -0.72 -31.13 26.34
C ILE A 612 -1.71 -30.81 27.46
N ARG A 613 -1.24 -30.20 28.56
CA ARG A 613 -2.10 -29.80 29.67
C ARG A 613 -3.15 -28.78 29.22
N ALA A 614 -2.72 -27.75 28.49
CA ALA A 614 -3.63 -26.74 27.96
C ALA A 614 -4.66 -27.33 26.99
N LEU A 615 -4.26 -28.28 26.12
CA LEU A 615 -5.18 -28.99 25.22
C LEU A 615 -6.21 -29.83 25.99
N ARG A 616 -5.79 -30.56 27.02
CA ARG A 616 -6.69 -31.39 27.85
C ARG A 616 -7.66 -30.56 28.71
N GLU A 617 -7.25 -29.35 29.09
CA GLU A 617 -8.07 -28.39 29.85
C GLU A 617 -9.03 -27.57 28.95
N ALA A 618 -8.77 -27.51 27.64
CA ALA A 618 -9.57 -26.74 26.69
C ALA A 618 -10.84 -27.46 26.22
N ASP A 619 -11.87 -26.68 25.89
CA ASP A 619 -13.05 -27.16 25.17
C ASP A 619 -12.65 -27.77 23.81
N PRO A 620 -13.41 -28.73 23.25
CA PRO A 620 -13.07 -29.39 21.99
C PRO A 620 -12.84 -28.40 20.84
N ALA A 621 -11.98 -28.79 19.90
CA ALA A 621 -11.69 -27.99 18.72
C ALA A 621 -12.98 -27.60 17.95
N PRO A 622 -13.09 -26.35 17.48
CA PRO A 622 -14.18 -25.97 16.60
C PRO A 622 -14.12 -26.79 15.29
N ALA A 623 -15.29 -27.15 14.76
CA ALA A 623 -15.38 -27.84 13.49
C ALA A 623 -14.71 -27.01 12.37
N PRO A 624 -13.92 -27.62 11.48
CA PRO A 624 -13.35 -26.91 10.34
C PRO A 624 -14.44 -26.36 9.43
N THR A 625 -14.11 -25.32 8.68
CA THR A 625 -15.06 -24.71 7.74
C THR A 625 -15.43 -25.73 6.66
N SER A 626 -16.67 -26.22 6.65
CA SER A 626 -17.19 -27.09 5.58
C SER A 626 -17.80 -26.25 4.46
N ALA A 627 -17.43 -26.53 3.21
CA ALA A 627 -18.11 -25.95 2.05
C ALA A 627 -19.29 -26.85 1.61
N PRO A 628 -20.34 -26.28 0.97
CA PRO A 628 -21.37 -27.08 0.32
C PRO A 628 -20.75 -27.98 -0.73
N THR A 629 -21.25 -29.21 -0.83
CA THR A 629 -20.92 -30.15 -1.89
C THR A 629 -21.06 -29.45 -3.25
N PRO A 630 -20.08 -29.55 -4.17
CA PRO A 630 -20.28 -29.04 -5.52
C PRO A 630 -21.51 -29.75 -6.10
N SER A 631 -22.55 -29.00 -6.46
CA SER A 631 -23.65 -29.55 -7.23
C SER A 631 -23.05 -30.19 -8.49
N PRO A 632 -23.40 -31.44 -8.82
CA PRO A 632 -22.90 -32.06 -10.04
C PRO A 632 -23.27 -31.16 -11.21
N ARG A 633 -22.26 -30.76 -11.98
CA ARG A 633 -22.45 -29.96 -13.19
C ARG A 633 -23.47 -30.68 -14.08
N SER A 634 -24.61 -30.04 -14.32
CA SER A 634 -25.51 -30.34 -15.43
C SER A 634 -25.25 -29.34 -16.55
#